data_AF-A0A246WN20-F1
#
_entry.id   AF-A0A246WN20-F1
#
_cell.length_a   1.000
_cell.length_b   1.000
_cell.length_c   1.000
_cell.angle_alpha   90.00
_cell.angle_beta   90.00
_cell.angle_gamma   90.00
#
_symmetry.space_group_name_H-M   'P 1'
#
loop_
_entity.id
_entity.type
_entity.pdbx_description
1 polymer ?
#
loop_
_entity_poly.entity_id
_entity_poly.type
_entity_poly.pdbx_seq_one_letter_code
_entity_poly.pdbx_strand_id
1 'polypeptide(L)'
;MLRFTLMLISLSLLSACALTRVSDGAHRKEVDELDAVGLTLEAARAKAVENGFACDAQVRRNVSVATADGVRRSDTLECDKTSAELMCPQRRYVTFNADAASGKVYAVGARIARHSCF
;
A
#
# COMPACT_ATOMS: atom_id res chain seq x y z
N MET A 1 -40.07 4.25 22.51
CA MET A 1 -39.50 3.30 21.54
C MET A 1 -38.59 3.96 20.49
N LEU A 2 -38.92 5.16 19.98
CA LEU A 2 -38.11 5.90 19.00
C LEU A 2 -36.63 6.16 19.41
N ARG A 3 -36.37 6.33 20.72
CA ARG A 3 -35.01 6.53 21.26
C ARG A 3 -34.09 5.31 21.12
N PHE A 4 -34.64 4.09 21.20
CA PHE A 4 -33.87 2.86 21.06
C PHE A 4 -33.53 2.58 19.59
N THR A 5 -34.45 2.86 18.67
CA THR A 5 -34.20 2.76 17.22
C THR A 5 -33.15 3.76 16.74
N LEU A 6 -33.12 4.98 17.29
CA LEU A 6 -32.10 5.98 16.94
C LEU A 6 -30.68 5.55 17.39
N MET A 7 -30.58 4.88 18.55
CA MET A 7 -29.32 4.39 19.10
C MET A 7 -28.76 3.19 18.30
N LEU A 8 -29.64 2.32 17.80
CA LEU A 8 -29.24 1.19 16.94
C LEU A 8 -28.74 1.65 15.56
N ILE A 9 -29.30 2.75 15.02
CA ILE A 9 -28.85 3.33 13.74
C ILE A 9 -27.49 4.02 13.87
N SER A 10 -27.19 4.67 15.01
CA SER A 10 -25.87 5.26 15.21
C SER A 10 -24.78 4.21 15.39
N LEU A 11 -25.06 3.10 16.07
CA LEU A 11 -24.12 1.97 16.22
C LEU A 11 -23.78 1.29 14.88
N SER A 12 -24.75 1.15 13.96
CA SER A 12 -24.49 0.54 12.65
C SER A 12 -23.66 1.44 11.72
N LEU A 13 -23.82 2.76 11.82
CA LEU A 13 -23.01 3.73 11.06
C LEU A 13 -21.53 3.74 11.48
N LEU A 14 -21.22 3.57 12.77
CA LEU A 14 -19.82 3.50 13.23
C LEU A 14 -19.12 2.19 12.83
N SER A 15 -19.86 1.07 12.75
CA SER A 15 -19.28 -0.20 12.30
C SER A 15 -19.03 -0.27 10.79
N ALA A 16 -19.75 0.51 9.98
CA ALA A 16 -19.63 0.48 8.53
C ALA A 16 -18.32 1.10 8.01
N CYS A 17 -17.73 2.06 8.73
CA CYS A 17 -16.45 2.69 8.38
C CYS A 17 -15.21 1.86 8.74
N ALA A 18 -15.39 0.67 9.31
CA ALA A 18 -14.28 -0.20 9.73
C ALA A 18 -14.12 -1.44 8.85
N LEU A 19 -15.13 -1.79 8.03
CA LEU A 19 -15.19 -3.12 7.42
C LEU A 19 -14.16 -3.35 6.32
N THR A 20 -13.66 -2.30 5.65
CA THR A 20 -12.69 -2.46 4.54
C THR A 20 -11.33 -1.85 4.84
N ARG A 21 -11.12 -1.36 6.06
CA ARG A 21 -9.81 -0.89 6.53
C ARG A 21 -8.89 -2.08 6.78
N VAL A 22 -7.69 -1.99 6.23
CA VAL A 22 -6.61 -2.94 6.44
C VAL A 22 -5.68 -2.37 7.51
N SER A 23 -5.23 -3.22 8.43
CA SER A 23 -4.21 -2.83 9.42
C SER A 23 -2.82 -2.76 8.78
N ASP A 24 -1.90 -2.03 9.40
CA ASP A 24 -0.51 -1.96 8.93
C ASP A 24 0.13 -3.36 8.83
N GLY A 25 -0.19 -4.26 9.76
CA GLY A 25 0.29 -5.64 9.76
C GLY A 25 -0.29 -6.50 8.64
N ALA A 26 -1.59 -6.39 8.38
CA ALA A 26 -2.23 -7.11 7.28
C ALA A 26 -1.75 -6.61 5.91
N HIS A 27 -1.58 -5.29 5.76
CA HIS A 27 -1.01 -4.70 4.54
C HIS A 27 0.43 -5.14 4.33
N ARG A 28 1.25 -5.18 5.39
CA ARG A 28 2.63 -5.68 5.28
C ARG A 28 2.65 -7.14 4.84
N LYS A 29 1.77 -7.99 5.38
CA LYS A 29 1.64 -9.38 4.95
C LYS A 29 1.26 -9.50 3.47
N GLU A 30 0.27 -8.74 2.99
CA GLU A 30 -0.11 -8.71 1.57
C GLU A 30 1.07 -8.28 0.68
N VAL A 31 1.87 -7.30 1.13
CA VAL A 31 3.07 -6.85 0.42
C VAL A 31 4.18 -7.90 0.42
N ASP A 32 4.39 -8.60 1.53
CA ASP A 32 5.39 -9.68 1.64
C ASP A 32 5.02 -10.86 0.73
N GLU A 33 3.72 -11.18 0.62
CA GLU A 33 3.18 -12.22 -0.28
C GLU A 33 3.35 -11.88 -1.77
N LEU A 34 3.63 -10.62 -2.12
CA LEU A 34 4.04 -10.26 -3.47
C LEU A 34 5.41 -10.84 -3.83
N ASP A 35 6.23 -11.32 -2.88
CA ASP A 35 7.49 -12.02 -3.11
C ASP A 35 8.26 -11.46 -4.32
N ALA A 36 8.55 -10.16 -4.25
CA ALA A 36 9.05 -9.37 -5.36
C ALA A 36 10.58 -9.15 -5.31
N VAL A 37 11.23 -9.53 -4.22
CA VAL A 37 12.69 -9.44 -4.08
C VAL A 37 13.36 -10.35 -5.13
N GLY A 38 14.36 -9.82 -5.83
CA GLY A 38 15.04 -10.50 -6.94
C GLY A 38 14.35 -10.37 -8.31
N LEU A 39 13.11 -9.86 -8.37
CA LEU A 39 12.42 -9.57 -9.62
C LEU A 39 12.93 -8.29 -10.27
N THR A 40 12.65 -8.12 -11.57
CA THR A 40 12.79 -6.80 -12.21
C THR A 40 11.64 -5.90 -11.80
N LEU A 41 11.80 -4.58 -11.94
CA LEU A 41 10.71 -3.63 -11.65
C LEU A 41 9.46 -3.87 -12.53
N GLU A 42 9.62 -4.35 -13.76
CA GLU A 42 8.48 -4.69 -14.62
C GLU A 42 7.74 -5.94 -14.13
N ALA A 43 8.46 -6.98 -13.70
CA ALA A 43 7.84 -8.17 -13.14
C ALA A 43 7.16 -7.86 -11.79
N ALA A 44 7.78 -7.05 -10.94
CA ALA A 44 7.18 -6.57 -9.70
C ALA A 44 5.91 -5.73 -9.96
N ARG A 45 5.93 -4.86 -10.98
CA ARG A 45 4.75 -4.11 -11.45
C ARG A 45 3.61 -5.05 -11.85
N ALA A 46 3.89 -6.03 -12.71
CA ALA A 46 2.89 -6.98 -13.17
C ALA A 46 2.24 -7.71 -11.98
N LYS A 47 3.05 -8.21 -11.05
CA LYS A 47 2.57 -8.90 -9.86
C LYS A 47 1.74 -7.99 -8.94
N ALA A 48 2.14 -6.73 -8.77
CA ALA A 48 1.34 -5.75 -8.02
C ALA A 48 -0.02 -5.49 -8.70
N VAL A 49 -0.04 -5.33 -10.02
CA VAL A 49 -1.27 -5.11 -10.80
C VAL A 49 -2.21 -6.32 -10.73
N GLU A 50 -1.69 -7.54 -10.83
CA GLU A 50 -2.44 -8.78 -10.64
C GLU A 50 -3.10 -8.86 -9.25
N ASN A 51 -2.47 -8.24 -8.24
CA ASN A 51 -3.00 -8.14 -6.87
C ASN A 51 -3.85 -6.88 -6.62
N GLY A 52 -4.23 -6.16 -7.68
CA GLY A 52 -5.16 -5.03 -7.63
C GLY A 52 -4.54 -3.71 -7.22
N PHE A 53 -3.22 -3.55 -7.32
CA PHE A 53 -2.55 -2.25 -7.19
C PHE A 53 -2.50 -1.54 -8.54
N ALA A 54 -2.60 -0.21 -8.53
CA ALA A 54 -2.28 0.65 -9.66
C ALA A 54 -0.88 1.23 -9.46
N CYS A 55 -0.02 1.13 -10.47
CA CYS A 55 1.38 1.58 -10.38
C CYS A 55 1.61 2.89 -11.10
N ASP A 56 2.53 3.70 -10.57
CA ASP A 56 3.00 4.92 -11.23
C ASP A 56 3.48 4.63 -12.65
N ALA A 57 3.11 5.49 -13.60
CA ALA A 57 3.50 5.33 -15.00
C ALA A 57 5.02 5.34 -15.19
N GLN A 58 5.76 6.06 -14.34
CA GLN A 58 7.19 6.22 -14.44
C GLN A 58 7.93 5.67 -13.22
N VAL A 59 9.07 5.03 -13.47
CA VAL A 59 10.02 4.63 -12.43
C VAL A 59 10.85 5.86 -12.04
N ARG A 60 10.92 6.12 -10.74
CA ARG A 60 11.79 7.16 -10.18
C ARG A 60 13.21 6.63 -10.15
N ARG A 61 14.04 7.06 -11.11
CA ARG A 61 15.40 6.55 -11.24
C ARG A 61 16.38 7.27 -10.34
N ASN A 62 17.43 6.56 -9.93
CA ASN A 62 18.58 7.12 -9.22
C ASN A 62 18.13 7.98 -8.03
N VAL A 63 17.29 7.43 -7.16
CA VAL A 63 16.87 8.06 -5.90
C VAL A 63 17.68 7.52 -4.74
N SER A 64 18.01 8.40 -3.79
CA SER A 64 18.72 8.02 -2.57
C SER A 64 17.71 7.42 -1.59
N VAL A 65 17.86 6.13 -1.27
CA VAL A 65 17.02 5.39 -0.35
C VAL A 65 17.86 5.00 0.86
N ALA A 66 17.40 5.34 2.06
CA ALA A 66 18.02 4.89 3.30
C ALA A 66 17.70 3.41 3.54
N THR A 67 18.73 2.61 3.75
CA THR A 67 18.69 1.19 4.09
C THR A 67 19.41 0.98 5.43
N ALA A 68 19.36 -0.25 5.96
CA ALA A 68 20.10 -0.59 7.18
C ALA A 68 21.62 -0.38 7.05
N ASP A 69 22.16 -0.54 5.83
CA ASP A 69 23.59 -0.42 5.53
C ASP A 69 24.02 0.99 5.09
N GLY A 70 23.10 1.97 5.09
CA GLY A 70 23.36 3.35 4.70
C GLY A 70 22.46 3.86 3.58
N VAL A 71 22.90 4.85 2.80
CA VAL A 71 22.11 5.41 1.70
C VAL A 71 22.54 4.78 0.38
N ARG A 72 21.60 4.16 -0.33
CA ARG A 72 21.82 3.53 -1.64
C ARG A 72 21.11 4.27 -2.76
N ARG A 73 21.75 4.37 -3.93
CA ARG A 73 21.11 4.85 -5.17
C ARG A 73 20.29 3.72 -5.78
N SER A 74 19.00 3.97 -5.98
CA SER A 74 18.03 2.96 -6.35
C SER A 74 17.06 3.49 -7.39
N ASP A 75 16.48 2.57 -8.15
CA ASP A 75 15.33 2.85 -8.99
C ASP A 75 14.07 2.41 -8.24
N THR A 76 13.12 3.32 -8.07
CA THR A 76 11.93 3.11 -7.24
C THR A 76 10.66 3.15 -8.06
N LEU A 77 9.80 2.15 -7.85
CA LEU A 77 8.43 2.12 -8.37
C LEU A 77 7.45 2.13 -7.21
N GLU A 78 6.50 3.05 -7.22
CA GLU A 78 5.39 3.07 -6.26
C GLU A 78 4.12 2.58 -6.94
N CYS A 79 3.35 1.78 -6.22
CA CYS A 79 2.01 1.37 -6.58
C CYS A 79 1.08 1.54 -5.39
N ASP A 80 -0.20 1.75 -5.65
CA ASP A 80 -1.19 1.95 -4.61
C ASP A 80 -2.51 1.24 -4.87
N LYS A 81 -3.24 0.97 -3.79
CA LYS A 81 -4.56 0.36 -3.78
C LYS A 81 -5.42 1.15 -2.81
N THR A 82 -6.54 1.65 -3.31
CA THR A 82 -7.48 2.46 -2.53
C THR A 82 -8.68 1.62 -2.13
N SER A 83 -9.08 1.64 -0.86
CA SER A 83 -10.28 0.92 -0.40
C SER A 83 -11.55 1.56 -0.97
N ALA A 84 -12.61 0.76 -1.09
CA ALA A 84 -13.89 1.19 -1.65
C ALA A 84 -14.78 1.99 -0.67
N GLU A 85 -14.22 2.49 0.44
CA GLU A 85 -15.01 3.30 1.41
C GLU A 85 -15.30 4.67 0.82
N LEU A 86 -16.58 5.03 0.74
CA LEU A 86 -17.01 6.33 0.22
C LEU A 86 -16.61 7.51 1.11
N MET A 87 -16.65 7.33 2.44
CA MET A 87 -16.40 8.42 3.39
C MET A 87 -14.93 8.55 3.80
N CYS A 88 -14.18 7.45 3.89
CA CYS A 88 -12.78 7.46 4.33
C CYS A 88 -11.93 6.42 3.59
N PRO A 89 -11.71 6.60 2.27
CA PRO A 89 -10.91 5.65 1.51
C PRO A 89 -9.49 5.57 2.09
N GLN A 90 -9.06 4.35 2.38
CA GLN A 90 -7.72 4.06 2.84
C GLN A 90 -6.84 3.79 1.62
N ARG A 91 -5.82 4.62 1.39
CA ARG A 91 -4.84 4.42 0.32
C ARG A 91 -3.61 3.69 0.87
N ARG A 92 -3.29 2.56 0.25
CA ARG A 92 -2.24 1.64 0.69
C ARG A 92 -1.22 1.50 -0.40
N TYR A 93 0.04 1.69 -0.06
CA TYR A 93 1.16 1.79 -0.99
C TYR A 93 2.09 0.59 -0.83
N VAL A 94 2.58 0.12 -1.97
CA VAL A 94 3.76 -0.74 -2.08
C VAL A 94 4.85 0.01 -2.85
N THR A 95 6.07 -0.04 -2.34
CA THR A 95 7.22 0.61 -2.97
C THR A 95 8.28 -0.43 -3.28
N PHE A 96 8.61 -0.62 -4.55
CA PHE A 96 9.70 -1.51 -4.97
C PHE A 96 10.98 -0.69 -5.16
N ASN A 97 12.03 -1.03 -4.44
CA ASN A 97 13.35 -0.45 -4.62
C ASN A 97 14.26 -1.46 -5.30
N ALA A 98 14.74 -1.11 -6.48
CA ALA A 98 15.67 -1.91 -7.26
C ALA A 98 17.06 -1.31 -7.27
N ASP A 99 18.05 -2.19 -7.31
CA ASP A 99 19.44 -1.81 -7.49
C ASP A 99 19.65 -1.32 -8.93
N ALA A 100 20.25 -0.13 -9.08
CA ALA A 100 20.41 0.49 -10.40
C ALA A 100 21.36 -0.27 -11.33
N ALA A 101 22.28 -1.08 -10.80
CA ALA A 101 23.23 -1.85 -11.61
C ALA A 101 22.62 -3.15 -12.14
N SER A 102 21.95 -3.92 -11.27
CA SER A 102 21.33 -5.20 -11.62
C SER A 102 19.88 -5.09 -12.12
N GLY A 103 19.22 -3.97 -11.86
CA GLY A 103 17.80 -3.76 -12.15
C GLY A 103 16.87 -4.64 -11.30
N LYS A 104 17.38 -5.25 -10.22
CA LYS A 104 16.66 -6.20 -9.38
C LYS A 104 16.17 -5.55 -8.09
N VAL A 105 14.92 -5.84 -7.73
CA VAL A 105 14.32 -5.41 -6.47
C VAL A 105 15.09 -6.02 -5.31
N TYR A 106 15.58 -5.19 -4.39
CA TYR A 106 16.28 -5.63 -3.18
C TYR A 106 15.47 -5.36 -1.91
N ALA A 107 14.49 -4.46 -1.97
CA ALA A 107 13.64 -4.11 -0.84
C ALA A 107 12.24 -3.72 -1.30
N VAL A 108 11.25 -4.11 -0.52
CA VAL A 108 9.84 -3.77 -0.72
C VAL A 108 9.34 -3.03 0.51
N GLY A 109 8.74 -1.86 0.31
CA GLY A 109 8.15 -1.04 1.35
C GLY A 109 6.62 -1.17 1.36
N ALA A 110 6.03 -1.09 2.56
CA ALA A 110 4.59 -1.05 2.76
C ALA A 110 4.22 0.20 3.58
N ARG A 111 3.27 1.00 3.08
CA ARG A 111 2.78 2.20 3.78
C ARG A 111 1.28 2.36 3.61
N ILE A 112 0.59 2.74 4.68
CA ILE A 112 -0.80 3.19 4.61
C ILE A 112 -0.84 4.70 4.80
N ALA A 113 -1.45 5.43 3.87
CA ALA A 113 -1.81 6.83 4.10
C ALA A 113 -3.11 6.87 4.89
N ARG A 114 -3.02 7.16 6.19
CA ARG A 114 -4.19 7.44 7.03
C ARG A 114 -4.72 8.83 6.70
N HIS A 115 -5.93 8.93 6.14
CA HIS A 115 -6.68 10.18 6.20
C HIS A 115 -7.45 10.21 7.51
N SER A 116 -7.40 11.33 8.23
CA SER A 116 -8.27 11.60 9.37
C SER A 116 -9.71 11.64 8.85
N CYS A 117 -10.55 10.72 9.31
CA CYS A 117 -12.00 10.89 9.19
C CYS A 117 -12.41 12.08 10.05
N PHE A 118 -13.26 12.96 9.53
CA PHE A 118 -13.91 14.01 10.30
C PHE A 118 -15.00 13.44 11.21
#